data_AF-A0A2K3M025-F1
#
_entry.id   AF-A0A2K3M025-F1
#
_cell.length_a   1.000
_cell.length_b   1.000
_cell.length_c   1.000
_cell.angle_alpha   90.00
_cell.angle_beta   90.00
_cell.angle_gamma   90.00
#
_symmetry.space_group_name_H-M   'P 1'
#
loop_
_entity.id
_entity.type
_entity.pdbx_description
1 polymer ?
#
loop_
_entity_poly.entity_id
_entity_poly.type
_entity_poly.pdbx_seq_one_letter_code
_entity_poly.pdbx_strand_id
1 'polypeptide(L)'
;GKTDCSVCHSSNGVFCRACLKVRYGEEIEEVRENKEWMCPHCIEDKGINPYWICNSSICLRKRKMSPTGIAIHKGGVTFIDEQKFIIRSDQKMKRACVEHLTCRLNASHKPI
;
A
#
# COMPACT_ATOMS: atom_id res chain seq x y z
N GLY A 1 -0.87 -7.99 18.67
CA GLY A 1 0.25 -8.47 17.83
C GLY A 1 0.49 -7.52 16.67
N LYS A 2 1.56 -7.73 15.90
CA LYS A 2 1.84 -7.09 14.61
C LYS A 2 1.92 -8.17 13.53
N THR A 3 1.80 -7.79 12.26
CA THR A 3 2.05 -8.72 11.14
C THR A 3 3.55 -8.98 10.97
N ASP A 4 3.89 -10.10 10.32
CA ASP A 4 5.22 -10.42 9.83
C ASP A 4 5.08 -10.99 8.42
N CYS A 5 5.91 -10.52 7.49
CA CYS A 5 5.81 -10.88 6.07
C CYS A 5 6.60 -12.14 5.79
N SER A 6 5.99 -13.13 5.15
CA SER A 6 6.62 -14.40 4.75
C SER A 6 7.81 -14.27 3.79
N VAL A 7 7.97 -13.09 3.18
CA VAL A 7 9.00 -12.83 2.16
C VAL A 7 10.14 -11.98 2.69
N CYS A 8 9.85 -10.83 3.29
CA CYS A 8 10.88 -9.85 3.61
C CYS A 8 11.32 -9.84 5.07
N HIS A 9 10.50 -10.36 5.99
CA HIS A 9 10.76 -10.32 7.45
C HIS A 9 11.34 -8.99 7.96
N SER A 10 10.90 -7.87 7.35
CA SER A 10 11.46 -6.53 7.57
C SER A 10 10.41 -5.57 8.09
N SER A 11 10.84 -4.38 8.51
CA SER A 11 9.93 -3.32 8.97
C SER A 11 8.87 -2.91 7.93
N ASN A 12 9.11 -3.15 6.64
CA ASN A 12 8.11 -2.92 5.58
C ASN A 12 6.91 -3.87 5.65
N GLY A 13 7.07 -5.04 6.29
CA GLY A 13 6.04 -6.06 6.48
C GLY A 13 5.31 -6.00 7.81
N VAL A 14 5.64 -5.04 8.67
CA VAL A 14 5.12 -4.96 10.05
C VAL A 14 4.02 -3.90 10.15
N PHE A 15 2.77 -4.37 10.26
CA PHE A 15 1.59 -3.54 10.43
C PHE A 15 0.92 -3.82 11.78
N CYS A 16 0.42 -2.76 12.42
CA CYS A 16 -0.51 -2.91 13.53
C CYS A 16 -1.92 -3.22 13.01
N ARG A 17 -2.80 -3.73 13.88
CA ARG A 17 -4.21 -4.05 13.56
C ARG A 17 -4.91 -2.88 12.86
N ALA A 18 -4.81 -1.67 13.43
CA ALA A 18 -5.48 -0.50 12.89
C ALA A 18 -4.96 -0.17 11.48
N CYS A 19 -3.64 -0.07 11.27
CA CYS A 19 -3.07 0.22 9.96
C CYS A 19 -3.45 -0.83 8.92
N LEU A 20 -3.40 -2.12 9.26
CA LEU A 20 -3.76 -3.20 8.37
C LEU A 20 -5.23 -3.08 7.93
N LYS A 21 -6.14 -2.96 8.89
CA LYS A 21 -7.59 -2.84 8.62
C LYS A 21 -7.96 -1.58 7.86
N VAL A 22 -7.43 -0.44 8.28
CA VAL A 22 -7.72 0.89 7.73
C VAL A 22 -7.21 1.02 6.30
N ARG A 23 -5.97 0.59 6.04
CA ARG A 23 -5.29 0.83 4.77
C ARG A 23 -5.59 -0.26 3.74
N TYR A 24 -5.72 -1.51 4.17
CA TYR A 24 -5.83 -2.68 3.28
C TYR A 24 -7.11 -3.49 3.47
N GLY A 25 -7.87 -3.26 4.54
CA GLY A 25 -9.14 -3.95 4.80
C GLY A 25 -8.98 -5.32 5.47
N GLU A 26 -7.74 -5.78 5.66
CA GLU A 26 -7.40 -7.10 6.20
C GLU A 26 -7.48 -7.16 7.74
N GLU A 27 -7.86 -8.31 8.28
CA GLU A 27 -7.85 -8.59 9.72
C GLU A 27 -6.52 -9.22 10.15
N ILE A 28 -5.99 -8.80 11.30
CA ILE A 28 -4.66 -9.24 11.75
C ILE A 28 -4.66 -10.71 12.22
N GLU A 29 -5.80 -11.25 12.65
CA GLU A 29 -5.96 -12.66 12.99
C GLU A 29 -5.75 -13.53 11.75
N GLU A 30 -6.54 -13.28 10.69
CA GLU A 30 -6.47 -14.00 9.42
C GLU A 30 -5.07 -13.94 8.81
N VAL A 31 -4.46 -12.75 8.82
CA VAL A 31 -3.10 -12.55 8.31
C VAL A 31 -2.05 -13.35 9.08
N ARG A 32 -2.20 -13.53 10.40
CA ARG A 32 -1.22 -14.27 11.22
C ARG A 32 -1.38 -15.78 11.12
N GLU A 33 -2.59 -16.25 10.84
CA GLU A 33 -2.88 -17.64 10.55
C GLU A 33 -2.29 -18.05 9.20
N ASN A 34 -2.35 -17.14 8.21
CA ASN A 34 -1.74 -17.35 6.90
C ASN A 34 -0.20 -17.20 6.92
N LYS A 35 0.52 -18.33 6.91
CA LYS A 35 2.00 -18.37 6.88
C LYS A 35 2.60 -17.91 5.56
N GLU A 36 1.82 -17.85 4.50
CA GLU A 36 2.24 -17.39 3.19
C GLU A 36 1.93 -15.90 2.98
N TRP A 37 1.33 -15.22 3.97
CA TRP A 37 0.94 -13.83 3.85
C TRP A 37 2.12 -12.94 3.44
N MET A 38 1.92 -12.24 2.33
CA MET A 38 2.90 -11.35 1.75
C MET A 38 2.47 -9.91 1.97
N CYS A 39 3.37 -9.09 2.52
CA CYS A 39 3.00 -7.72 2.82
C CYS A 39 2.72 -6.90 1.55
N PRO A 40 1.91 -5.84 1.66
CA PRO A 40 1.61 -4.94 0.55
C PRO A 40 2.83 -4.37 -0.18
N HIS A 41 3.94 -4.17 0.53
CA HIS A 41 5.19 -3.74 -0.09
C HIS A 41 5.79 -4.82 -0.99
N CYS A 42 5.85 -6.08 -0.53
CA CYS A 42 6.37 -7.19 -1.34
C CYS A 42 5.47 -7.51 -2.54
N ILE A 43 4.15 -7.40 -2.40
CA ILE A 43 3.21 -7.56 -3.51
C ILE A 43 3.49 -6.50 -4.60
N GLU A 44 3.73 -5.25 -4.19
CA GLU A 44 4.08 -4.18 -5.14
C GLU A 44 5.46 -4.39 -5.76
N ASP A 45 6.49 -4.66 -4.95
CA ASP A 45 7.87 -4.80 -5.42
C ASP A 45 8.06 -5.99 -6.36
N LYS A 46 7.29 -7.08 -6.15
CA LYS A 46 7.28 -8.24 -7.07
C LYS A 46 6.40 -8.04 -8.31
N GLY A 47 5.58 -6.99 -8.35
CA GLY A 47 4.65 -6.75 -9.45
C GLY A 47 3.55 -7.80 -9.60
N ILE A 48 3.22 -8.56 -8.54
CA ILE A 48 2.19 -9.62 -8.57
C ILE A 48 0.84 -9.05 -8.97
N ASN A 49 0.53 -7.85 -8.47
CA ASN A 49 -0.60 -7.06 -8.93
C ASN A 49 -0.07 -5.74 -9.50
N PRO A 50 -0.11 -5.54 -10.84
CA PRO A 50 0.52 -4.39 -11.49
C PRO A 50 -0.12 -3.04 -11.11
N TYR A 51 -1.35 -3.08 -10.59
CA TYR A 51 -2.09 -1.91 -10.15
C TYR A 51 -1.91 -1.63 -8.66
N TRP A 52 -1.29 -2.55 -7.92
CA TRP A 52 -1.15 -2.42 -6.47
C TRP A 52 -0.19 -1.30 -6.09
N ILE A 53 -0.52 -0.62 -5.00
CA ILE A 53 0.28 0.45 -4.42
C ILE A 53 0.33 0.23 -2.92
N CYS A 54 1.54 0.05 -2.40
CA CYS A 54 1.79 0.00 -0.98
C CYS A 54 1.44 1.36 -0.34
N ASN A 55 0.40 1.35 0.49
CA ASN A 55 -0.06 2.51 1.25
C ASN A 55 0.62 2.60 2.63
N SER A 56 1.84 2.09 2.80
CA SER A 56 2.59 2.26 4.06
C SER A 56 3.22 3.65 4.11
N SER A 57 3.40 4.23 5.31
CA SER A 57 4.06 5.54 5.43
C SER A 57 5.47 5.53 4.86
N ILE A 58 6.18 4.40 4.94
CA ILE A 58 7.51 4.20 4.36
C ILE A 58 7.44 4.29 2.83
N CYS A 59 6.51 3.54 2.22
CA CYS A 59 6.28 3.53 0.78
C CYS A 59 5.90 4.93 0.25
N LEU A 60 5.02 5.64 0.95
CA LEU A 60 4.58 6.98 0.54
C LEU A 60 5.68 8.03 0.65
N ARG A 61 6.46 8.01 1.74
CA ARG A 61 7.62 8.91 1.89
C ARG A 61 8.63 8.73 0.77
N LYS A 62 8.90 7.49 0.36
CA LYS A 62 9.79 7.18 -0.78
C LYS A 62 9.28 7.79 -2.10
N ARG A 63 7.96 7.91 -2.26
CA ARG A 63 7.29 8.53 -3.42
C ARG A 63 7.14 10.04 -3.31
N LYS A 64 7.64 10.66 -2.23
CA LYS A 64 7.39 12.09 -1.91
C LYS A 64 5.91 12.43 -1.83
N MET A 65 5.08 11.44 -1.50
CA MET A 65 3.66 11.64 -1.20
C MET A 65 3.51 11.87 0.30
N SER A 66 2.55 12.71 0.68
CA SER A 66 2.20 12.88 2.09
C SER A 66 1.93 11.50 2.71
N PRO A 67 2.47 11.16 3.88
CA PRO A 67 2.19 9.87 4.51
C PRO A 67 0.76 9.82 5.03
N THR A 68 0.12 8.64 4.97
CA THR A 68 -1.20 8.45 5.60
C THR A 68 -1.07 8.77 7.09
N GLY A 69 -1.95 9.64 7.59
CA GLY A 69 -2.01 10.03 8.99
C GLY A 69 -2.13 8.84 9.96
N ILE A 70 -2.08 9.13 11.26
CA ILE A 70 -2.12 8.10 12.30
C ILE A 70 -3.49 7.41 12.27
N ALA A 71 -3.49 6.09 12.04
CA ALA A 71 -4.68 5.26 12.22
C ALA A 71 -4.83 4.94 13.72
N ILE A 72 -5.67 5.70 14.42
CA ILE A 72 -5.98 5.48 15.85
C ILE A 72 -7.24 4.60 15.95
N HIS A 73 -7.17 3.53 16.74
CA HIS A 73 -8.33 2.70 17.07
C HIS A 73 -8.60 2.83 18.57
N LYS A 74 -9.53 3.73 18.93
CA LYS A 74 -10.26 3.79 20.21
C LYS A 74 -11.40 4.81 20.07
N GLY A 75 -12.63 4.35 19.87
CA GLY A 75 -13.86 5.12 20.15
C GLY A 75 -14.19 6.39 19.35
N GLY A 76 -13.41 6.80 18.34
CA GLY A 76 -13.77 7.96 17.53
C GLY A 76 -12.68 8.43 16.56
N VAL A 77 -13.16 8.80 15.36
CA VAL A 77 -12.54 9.38 14.16
C VAL A 77 -11.39 8.62 13.48
N THR A 78 -11.78 7.90 12.43
CA THR A 78 -11.00 7.52 11.25
C THR A 78 -10.79 8.73 10.33
N PHE A 79 -9.55 9.06 9.96
CA PHE A 79 -9.31 9.82 8.72
C PHE A 79 -8.37 9.05 7.80
N ILE A 80 -8.97 8.54 6.74
CA ILE A 80 -8.31 7.88 5.62
C ILE A 80 -8.90 8.39 4.29
N ASP A 81 -9.56 9.55 4.29
CA ASP A 81 -10.37 9.97 3.15
C ASP A 81 -9.48 10.47 2.00
N GLU A 82 -8.72 11.54 2.23
CA GLU A 82 -7.91 12.16 1.16
C GLU A 82 -6.84 11.22 0.59
N GLN A 83 -6.22 10.40 1.43
CA GLN A 83 -5.15 9.51 0.96
C GLN A 83 -5.64 8.26 0.27
N LYS A 84 -6.80 7.71 0.68
CA LYS A 84 -7.42 6.63 -0.12
C LYS A 84 -7.78 7.16 -1.49
N PHE A 85 -8.24 8.41 -1.61
CA PHE A 85 -8.52 9.02 -2.91
C PHE A 85 -7.26 9.13 -3.78
N ILE A 86 -6.14 9.63 -3.25
CA ILE A 86 -4.88 9.73 -4.00
C ILE A 86 -4.38 8.34 -4.42
N ILE A 87 -4.30 7.39 -3.49
CA ILE A 87 -3.85 6.03 -3.82
C ILE A 87 -4.78 5.36 -4.81
N ARG A 88 -6.11 5.52 -4.68
CA ARG A 88 -7.07 5.00 -5.67
C ARG A 88 -6.91 5.67 -7.03
N SER A 89 -6.61 6.96 -7.07
CA SER A 89 -6.34 7.69 -8.30
C SER A 89 -5.05 7.19 -8.96
N ASP A 90 -3.98 6.99 -8.20
CA ASP A 90 -2.74 6.41 -8.71
C ASP A 90 -2.91 4.96 -9.14
N GLN A 91 -3.67 4.14 -8.40
CA GLN A 91 -4.03 2.78 -8.80
C GLN A 91 -4.84 2.79 -10.09
N LYS A 92 -5.81 3.72 -10.24
CA LYS A 92 -6.58 3.92 -11.47
C LYS A 92 -5.71 4.38 -12.62
N MET A 93 -4.74 5.27 -12.38
CA MET A 93 -3.77 5.71 -13.39
C MET A 93 -2.80 4.60 -13.78
N LYS A 94 -2.26 3.84 -12.82
CA LYS A 94 -1.48 2.61 -13.09
C LYS A 94 -2.32 1.63 -13.89
N ARG A 95 -3.61 1.49 -13.55
CA ARG A 95 -4.55 0.62 -14.24
C ARG A 95 -4.81 1.04 -15.66
N ALA A 96 -5.16 2.30 -15.87
CA ALA A 96 -5.26 2.89 -17.18
C ALA A 96 -3.93 2.75 -17.95
N CYS A 97 -2.78 2.94 -17.31
CA CYS A 97 -1.49 2.82 -17.98
C CYS A 97 -1.21 1.38 -18.40
N VAL A 98 -1.44 0.38 -17.55
CA VAL A 98 -1.17 -1.04 -17.82
C VAL A 98 -2.21 -1.64 -18.78
N GLU A 99 -3.49 -1.30 -18.63
CA GLU A 99 -4.55 -1.71 -19.57
C GLU A 99 -4.41 -0.98 -20.92
N HIS A 100 -3.95 0.28 -20.93
CA HIS A 100 -3.60 1.02 -22.14
C HIS A 100 -2.10 0.96 -22.47
N LEU A 101 -1.30 0.02 -21.95
CA LEU A 101 0.14 -0.09 -22.23
C LEU A 101 0.42 -0.69 -23.62
N THR A 102 -0.60 -0.69 -24.47
CA THR A 102 -0.45 -0.44 -25.91
C THR A 102 0.02 0.99 -26.23
N CYS A 103 0.15 1.90 -25.26
CA CYS A 103 0.42 3.31 -25.49
C CYS A 103 1.51 3.87 -24.54
N ARG A 104 2.77 3.83 -25.00
CA ARG A 104 3.96 4.65 -24.59
C ARG A 104 4.70 4.17 -23.31
N LEU A 105 5.82 3.45 -23.37
CA LEU A 105 7.15 3.85 -23.89
C LEU A 105 7.62 5.30 -23.72
N ASN A 106 6.87 6.24 -23.12
CA ASN A 106 7.34 7.63 -22.94
C ASN A 106 6.83 8.26 -21.65
N ALA A 107 7.58 8.09 -20.56
CA ALA A 107 7.49 8.96 -19.38
C ALA A 107 8.88 9.46 -19.02
N SER A 108 9.46 10.23 -19.94
CA SER A 108 10.55 11.15 -19.63
C SER A 108 10.00 12.28 -18.75
N HIS A 109 10.04 12.11 -17.43
CA HIS A 109 9.96 13.23 -16.50
C HIS A 109 11.06 13.09 -15.45
N LYS A 110 12.22 13.68 -15.80
CA LYS A 110 13.25 14.10 -14.85
C LYS A 110 12.75 15.40 -14.20
N PRO A 111 12.74 15.54 -12.87
CA PRO A 111 12.33 16.79 -12.25
C PRO A 111 13.41 17.87 -12.49
N ILE A 112 12.96 19.08 -12.83
CA ILE A 112 13.73 20.33 -12.81
C ILE A 112 13.87 20.77 -11.36
#